data_AF-A0A6A4GVB9-F1
#
_entry.id   AF-A0A6A4GVB9-F1
#
_cell.length_a   1.000
_cell.length_b   1.000
_cell.length_c   1.000
_cell.angle_alpha   90.00
_cell.angle_beta   90.00
_cell.angle_gamma   90.00
#
_symmetry.space_group_name_H-M   'P 1'
#
loop_
_entity.id
_entity.type
_entity.pdbx_description
1 polymer ?
#
loop_
_entity_poly.entity_id
_entity_poly.type
_entity_poly.pdbx_seq_one_letter_code
_entity_poly.pdbx_strand_id
1 'polypeptide(L)'
;MMEHFGPGNQYAQGNTSNYSGSQFANSSNFGIYGGTFINANDSSNVTIQAHDEVEKMRDWLKAPDCSANFNTAVNRKTPGTGSWIIEHPQYIRWNNNNVGLLWIQGKGKLS
;
A
#
# COMPACT_ATOMS: atom_id res chain seq x y z
N MET A 1 -0.44 18.73 -24.42
CA MET A 1 0.88 18.13 -24.16
C MET A 1 0.59 16.67 -23.86
N MET A 2 0.85 15.79 -24.84
CA MET A 2 0.51 14.36 -24.79
C MET A 2 1.60 13.63 -24.03
N GLU A 3 1.27 12.98 -22.93
CA GLU A 3 2.21 12.07 -22.26
C GLU A 3 2.22 10.73 -23.01
N HIS A 4 3.36 10.42 -23.60
CA HIS A 4 3.67 9.11 -24.15
C HIS A 4 3.82 8.12 -23.01
N PHE A 5 2.85 7.23 -22.85
CA PHE A 5 2.98 6.05 -22.00
C PHE A 5 3.82 4.99 -22.72
N GLY A 6 5.01 4.72 -22.20
CA GLY A 6 5.89 3.65 -22.65
C GLY A 6 5.25 2.26 -22.49
N PRO A 7 5.81 1.22 -23.14
CA PRO A 7 5.23 -0.12 -23.10
C PRO A 7 5.22 -0.62 -21.66
N GLY A 8 4.02 -0.93 -21.17
CA GLY A 8 3.76 -1.38 -19.80
C GLY A 8 4.55 -2.63 -19.43
N ASN A 9 4.92 -2.68 -18.15
CA ASN A 9 5.66 -3.78 -17.53
C ASN A 9 5.05 -5.13 -17.91
N GLN A 10 5.86 -6.00 -18.49
CA GLN A 10 5.53 -7.41 -18.69
C GLN A 10 5.48 -8.05 -17.31
N TYR A 11 4.28 -8.30 -16.79
CA TYR A 11 4.10 -9.10 -15.60
C TYR A 11 4.69 -10.48 -15.87
N ALA A 12 5.71 -10.86 -15.09
CA ALA A 12 6.33 -12.17 -15.18
C ALA A 12 5.22 -13.24 -15.05
N GLN A 13 5.04 -14.00 -16.12
CA GLN A 13 4.06 -15.06 -16.21
C GLN A 13 4.41 -16.10 -15.14
N GLY A 14 3.56 -16.20 -14.11
CA GLY A 14 3.79 -17.09 -12.97
C GLY A 14 4.00 -18.53 -13.42
N ASN A 15 4.95 -19.21 -12.77
CA ASN A 15 5.32 -20.60 -13.03
C ASN A 15 4.08 -21.50 -13.15
N THR A 16 4.01 -22.24 -14.26
CA THR A 16 3.13 -23.41 -14.38
C THR A 16 3.62 -24.49 -13.42
N SER A 17 3.03 -24.57 -12.23
CA SER A 17 3.27 -25.68 -11.31
C SER A 17 2.58 -26.94 -11.85
N ASN A 18 3.37 -27.80 -12.49
CA ASN A 18 2.92 -29.12 -12.93
C ASN A 18 2.65 -30.02 -11.73
N TYR A 19 1.43 -29.97 -11.18
CA TYR A 19 0.93 -31.00 -10.29
C TYR A 19 0.74 -32.30 -11.10
N SER A 20 1.46 -33.35 -10.71
CA SER A 20 1.37 -34.68 -11.33
C SER A 20 -0.03 -35.26 -11.14
N GLY A 21 -0.83 -35.11 -12.18
CA GLY A 21 -2.24 -35.45 -12.25
C GLY A 21 -2.87 -34.50 -13.26
N SER A 22 -2.72 -34.78 -14.55
CA SER A 22 -3.25 -33.92 -15.61
C SER A 22 -4.78 -34.03 -15.62
N GLN A 23 -5.43 -33.19 -14.81
CA GLN A 23 -6.89 -33.07 -14.73
C GLN A 23 -7.53 -32.79 -16.11
N PHE A 24 -6.72 -32.38 -17.08
CA PHE A 24 -7.09 -31.95 -18.43
C PHE A 24 -6.37 -32.74 -19.54
N ALA A 25 -5.86 -33.95 -19.25
CA ALA A 25 -5.03 -34.74 -20.17
C ALA A 25 -5.61 -34.91 -21.60
N ASN A 26 -6.94 -35.01 -21.66
CA ASN A 26 -7.69 -35.27 -22.90
C ASN A 26 -8.56 -34.08 -23.33
N SER A 27 -8.41 -32.91 -22.70
CA SER A 27 -9.18 -31.73 -23.11
C SER A 27 -8.46 -30.99 -24.24
N SER A 28 -9.16 -30.77 -25.34
CA SER A 28 -8.77 -29.83 -26.39
C SER A 28 -9.51 -28.50 -26.20
N ASN A 29 -8.93 -27.39 -26.68
CA ASN A 29 -9.58 -26.06 -26.74
C ASN A 29 -9.87 -25.40 -25.38
N PHE A 30 -9.13 -25.77 -24.34
CA PHE A 30 -9.28 -25.24 -22.99
C PHE A 30 -7.95 -24.68 -22.46
N GLY A 31 -7.99 -23.53 -21.79
CA GLY A 31 -6.81 -22.92 -21.18
C GLY A 31 -7.16 -22.12 -19.92
N ILE A 32 -6.18 -22.04 -18.99
CA ILE A 32 -6.26 -21.25 -17.76
C ILE A 32 -5.14 -20.22 -17.78
N TYR A 33 -5.49 -18.94 -17.77
CA TYR A 33 -4.53 -17.83 -17.78
C TYR A 33 -4.85 -16.85 -16.67
N GLY A 34 -3.98 -16.76 -15.65
CA GLY A 34 -4.10 -15.75 -14.59
C GLY A 34 -5.45 -15.76 -13.86
N GLY A 35 -6.11 -16.92 -13.71
CA GLY A 35 -7.44 -17.04 -13.08
C GLY A 35 -8.62 -16.95 -14.05
N THR A 36 -8.37 -16.77 -15.35
CA THR A 36 -9.39 -16.76 -16.41
C THR A 36 -9.44 -18.11 -17.13
N PHE A 37 -10.64 -18.66 -17.22
CA PHE A 37 -10.96 -19.87 -17.98
C PHE A 37 -11.47 -19.49 -19.36
N ILE A 38 -10.86 -20.06 -20.40
CA ILE A 38 -11.17 -19.77 -21.80
C ILE A 38 -11.52 -21.07 -22.52
N ASN A 39 -12.65 -21.06 -23.23
CA ASN A 39 -13.02 -22.08 -24.22
C ASN A 39 -12.84 -21.47 -25.61
N ALA A 40 -12.04 -22.09 -26.48
CA ALA A 40 -11.78 -21.51 -27.81
C ALA A 40 -13.00 -21.53 -28.75
N ASN A 41 -14.00 -22.36 -28.43
CA ASN A 41 -15.22 -22.53 -29.24
C ASN A 41 -16.40 -21.71 -28.71
N ASP A 42 -16.21 -21.01 -27.59
CA ASP A 42 -17.23 -20.17 -26.97
C ASP A 42 -16.65 -18.79 -26.74
N SER A 43 -17.35 -17.74 -27.18
CA SER A 43 -16.90 -16.37 -26.99
C SER A 43 -16.99 -15.91 -25.52
N SER A 44 -17.60 -16.70 -24.64
CA SER A 44 -17.69 -16.42 -23.22
C SER A 44 -16.43 -16.84 -22.46
N ASN A 45 -15.93 -15.94 -21.61
CA ASN A 45 -14.84 -16.17 -20.69
C ASN A 45 -15.36 -16.17 -19.25
N VAL A 46 -14.84 -17.06 -18.40
CA VAL A 46 -15.15 -17.06 -16.97
C VAL A 46 -13.90 -16.63 -16.23
N THR A 47 -13.95 -15.46 -15.58
CA THR A 47 -12.83 -14.93 -14.81
C THR A 47 -13.11 -15.09 -13.32
N ILE A 48 -12.21 -15.72 -12.56
CA ILE A 48 -12.28 -15.68 -11.10
C ILE A 48 -11.79 -14.31 -10.64
N GLN A 49 -12.74 -13.44 -10.31
CA GLN A 49 -12.42 -12.11 -9.79
C GLN A 49 -12.08 -12.21 -8.30
N ALA A 50 -10.80 -12.04 -7.97
CA ALA A 50 -10.34 -11.82 -6.59
C ALA A 50 -10.46 -10.34 -6.15
N HIS A 51 -11.20 -9.53 -6.93
CA HIS A 51 -11.25 -8.07 -6.80
C HIS A 51 -11.62 -7.62 -5.38
N ASP A 52 -12.61 -8.29 -4.78
CA ASP A 52 -13.11 -7.97 -3.44
C ASP A 52 -12.05 -8.12 -2.34
N GLU A 53 -11.13 -9.08 -2.46
CA GLU A 53 -10.14 -9.34 -1.40
C GLU A 53 -9.02 -8.29 -1.41
N VAL A 54 -8.59 -7.85 -2.59
CA VAL A 54 -7.57 -6.79 -2.69
C VAL A 54 -8.12 -5.45 -2.21
N GLU A 55 -9.38 -5.13 -2.52
CA GLU A 55 -10.04 -3.93 -2.01
C GLU A 55 -10.24 -3.98 -0.50
N LYS A 56 -10.72 -5.11 0.04
CA LYS A 56 -10.83 -5.32 1.49
C LYS A 56 -9.48 -5.17 2.20
N MET A 57 -8.41 -5.72 1.64
CA MET A 57 -7.05 -5.56 2.20
C MET A 57 -6.59 -4.10 2.16
N ARG A 58 -6.85 -3.38 1.06
CA ARG A 58 -6.53 -1.95 0.95
C ARG A 58 -7.32 -1.11 1.94
N ASP A 59 -8.60 -1.40 2.12
CA ASP A 59 -9.45 -0.73 3.09
C ASP A 59 -9.03 -1.04 4.53
N TRP A 60 -8.61 -2.27 4.82
CA TRP A 60 -8.06 -2.66 6.11
C TRP A 60 -6.73 -1.94 6.43
N LEU A 61 -5.86 -1.76 5.42
CA LEU A 61 -4.60 -1.04 5.56
C LEU A 61 -4.77 0.48 5.56
N LYS A 62 -5.96 0.99 5.21
CA LYS A 62 -6.22 2.42 5.12
C LYS A 62 -6.07 3.04 6.49
N ALA A 63 -5.24 4.09 6.57
CA ALA A 63 -5.10 4.84 7.80
C ALA A 63 -6.47 5.43 8.22
N PRO A 64 -6.81 5.42 9.51
CA PRO A 64 -8.01 6.08 10.00
C PRO A 64 -7.92 7.59 9.74
N ASP A 65 -9.07 8.24 9.60
CA ASP A 65 -9.09 9.70 9.55
C ASP A 65 -8.70 10.29 10.91
N CYS A 66 -7.52 10.92 10.95
CA CYS A 66 -6.96 11.52 12.16
C CYS A 66 -7.42 12.97 12.38
N SER A 67 -8.27 13.53 11.51
CA SER A 67 -8.70 14.95 11.55
C SER A 67 -9.35 15.34 12.89
N ALA A 68 -10.24 14.49 13.42
CA ALA A 68 -10.94 14.74 14.67
C ALA A 68 -9.98 14.80 15.88
N ASN A 69 -9.01 13.87 15.94
CA ASN A 69 -7.99 13.84 16.98
C ASN A 69 -7.05 15.05 16.86
N PHE A 70 -6.65 15.41 15.63
CA PHE A 70 -5.84 16.59 15.37
C PHE A 70 -6.53 17.86 15.85
N ASN A 71 -7.78 18.09 15.45
CA ASN A 71 -8.56 19.27 15.85
C ASN A 71 -8.74 19.33 17.38
N THR A 72 -9.02 18.19 18.01
CA THR A 72 -9.12 18.10 19.47
C THR A 72 -7.81 18.49 20.15
N ALA A 73 -6.68 17.98 19.67
CA ALA A 73 -5.37 18.32 20.20
C ALA A 73 -5.03 19.81 20.00
N VAL A 74 -5.33 20.37 18.82
CA VAL A 74 -5.14 21.79 18.52
C VAL A 74 -5.98 22.67 19.45
N ASN A 75 -7.23 22.30 19.72
CA ASN A 75 -8.12 23.08 20.59
C ASN A 75 -7.75 22.97 22.07
N ARG A 76 -7.15 21.85 22.50
CA ARG A 76 -6.79 21.60 23.91
C ARG A 76 -5.35 22.00 24.25
N LYS A 77 -4.48 22.23 23.26
CA LYS A 77 -3.08 22.58 23.54
C LYS A 77 -2.98 23.95 24.20
N THR A 78 -2.07 24.08 25.15
CA THR A 78 -1.69 25.39 25.68
C THR A 78 -0.79 26.11 24.65
N PRO A 79 -1.12 27.34 24.23
CA PRO A 79 -0.28 28.11 23.30
C PRO A 79 1.17 28.18 23.74
N GLY A 80 2.12 28.08 22.80
CA GLY A 80 3.56 28.10 23.06
C GLY A 80 4.14 26.80 23.65
N THR A 81 3.31 25.84 24.04
CA THR A 81 3.81 24.53 24.50
C THR A 81 4.45 23.78 23.34
N GLY A 82 5.67 23.26 23.56
CA GLY A 82 6.43 22.55 22.53
C GLY A 82 7.23 23.46 21.58
N SER A 83 7.00 24.78 21.58
CA SER A 83 7.77 25.74 20.77
C SER A 83 9.27 25.62 21.03
N TRP A 84 9.66 25.42 22.28
CA TRP A 84 11.07 25.25 22.68
C TRP A 84 11.78 24.06 22.00
N ILE A 85 11.04 23.05 21.51
CA ILE A 85 11.58 21.91 20.78
C ILE A 85 11.77 22.28 19.31
N ILE A 86 10.72 22.80 18.67
CA ILE A 86 10.71 23.07 17.22
C ILE A 86 11.62 24.23 16.83
N GLU A 87 11.84 25.17 17.75
CA GLU A 87 12.77 26.29 17.59
C GLU A 87 14.22 25.90 17.95
N HIS A 88 14.45 24.70 18.49
CA HIS A 88 15.77 24.27 18.90
C HIS A 88 16.68 24.02 17.68
N PRO A 89 17.93 24.53 17.66
CA PRO A 89 18.82 24.36 16.51
C PRO A 89 19.08 22.91 16.11
N GLN A 90 19.12 21.98 17.08
CA GLN A 90 19.27 20.55 16.78
C GLN A 90 18.04 19.97 16.07
N TYR A 91 16.83 20.41 16.45
CA TYR A 91 15.61 19.99 15.77
C TYR A 91 15.59 20.51 14.34
N ILE A 92 15.86 21.80 14.14
CA ILE A 92 15.90 22.43 12.80
C ILE A 92 16.91 21.71 11.91
N ARG A 93 18.11 21.42 12.43
CA ARG A 93 19.15 20.71 11.68
C ARG A 93 18.74 19.27 11.36
N TRP A 94 18.09 18.56 12.28
CA TRP A 94 17.59 17.21 12.02
C TRP A 94 16.47 17.23 10.96
N ASN A 95 15.49 18.12 11.11
CA ASN A 95 14.35 18.27 10.22
C ASN A 95 14.76 18.63 8.78
N ASN A 96 15.79 19.48 8.62
CA ASN A 96 16.23 19.92 7.31
C ASN A 96 17.14 18.93 6.59
N ASN A 97 17.86 18.07 7.32
CA ASN A 97 18.87 17.20 6.72
C ASN A 97 18.39 15.74 6.54
N ASN A 98 17.19 15.38 7.02
CA ASN A 98 16.60 14.03 6.90
C ASN A 98 17.53 12.87 7.31
N VAL A 99 18.53 13.12 8.17
CA VAL A 99 19.51 12.11 8.59
C VAL A 99 19.36 11.74 10.06
N GLY A 100 19.13 10.44 10.29
CA GLY A 100 19.27 9.80 11.59
C GLY A 100 18.14 10.04 12.58
N LEU A 101 18.44 9.71 13.84
CA LEU A 101 17.51 9.74 14.96
C LEU A 101 17.78 10.96 15.86
N LEU A 102 16.74 11.73 16.18
CA LEU A 102 16.81 12.82 17.15
C LEU A 102 16.17 12.37 18.48
N TRP A 103 16.96 12.34 19.55
CA TRP A 103 16.46 12.13 20.90
C TRP A 103 16.10 13.46 21.54
N ILE A 104 14.86 13.57 22.03
CA ILE A 104 14.35 14.77 22.71
C ILE A 104 13.96 14.38 24.13
N GLN A 105 14.61 14.98 25.11
CA GLN A 105 14.27 14.80 26.52
C GLN A 105 13.37 15.94 26.98
N GLY A 106 12.18 15.61 27.49
CA GLY A 106 11.28 16.60 28.08
C GLY A 106 11.88 17.25 29.33
N LYS A 107 11.43 18.47 29.68
CA LYS A 107 11.87 19.20 30.89
C LYS A 107 11.29 18.66 32.21
N GLY A 108 10.97 17.36 32.27
CA GLY A 108 10.53 16.75 33.52
C GLY A 108 11.67 16.76 34.53
N LYS A 109 11.62 17.65 35.51
CA LYS A 109 12.39 17.47 36.75
C LYS A 109 11.78 16.28 37.48
N LEU A 110 12.56 15.26 37.77
CA LEU A 110 12.26 14.33 38.86
C LEU A 110 12.33 15.17 40.14
N SER A 111 11.18 15.48 40.74
CA SER A 111 11.08 16.06 42.08
C SER A 111 11.15 14.96 43.13
#